data_AF-A0A4Y2ME35-F1
#
_entry.id   AF-A0A4Y2ME35-F1
#
_cell.length_a   1.000
_cell.length_b   1.000
_cell.length_c   1.000
_cell.angle_alpha   90.00
_cell.angle_beta   90.00
_cell.angle_gamma   90.00
#
_symmetry.space_group_name_H-M   'P 1'
#
loop_
_entity.id
_entity.type
_entity.pdbx_description
1 polymer ?
#
loop_
_entity_poly.entity_id
_entity_poly.type
_entity_poly.pdbx_seq_one_letter_code
_entity_poly.pdbx_strand_id
1 'polypeptide(L)'
;SVIRVTSESLFKEIVKVFEDHNIPWDNLMSILMDSCNVMRGSKSGLEARIREKTTHLLDIDGDSCHHIHNSAKKLCKPFKGHVEKYLTDVFNDFKWSPDQKECCSEICLILGIKFTAIENMVPFRWLSCYDVSLSHLRILDALSILYFAFIPHSDKSIYFSILAGIYLEKNVSSEGKARIKEIHQYLSEKKMTPEGISRKERIVQKLFKERVRTQLVLHFYTAVLPLLKKYVCLFQTKEPLIHKLYDEQEQLFLDFLSCFLKHEVLKRKNVKQLLSLNVSEDEVMLKKSKMFLGSAESIVSKNLKHDTVVAFLKQANQAYVECAQYLQKKLPLNNSLLQSISAIDPIARGYSVTADRLKRLPKLVTNVLMQEEEMQYSLDVHLYQVDKFLPSYTDEHGNVLQIDLWWAAVFRSNKYCALSKMVRAILSCFHGPQRRNKPKEPVQVPKNAPFFLPVVSGLKPTFLIEDSDNWKEKNEKSNILDVMQHKSEFYKILYKSNETENCELKFWCLMILNMLRFF
;
A
#
# COMPACT_ATOMS: atom_id res chain seq x y z
N SER A 1 28.22 -16.39 -4.18
CA SER A 1 28.30 -15.23 -3.28
C SER A 1 26.95 -14.52 -3.27
N VAL A 2 26.39 -14.20 -2.11
CA VAL A 2 25.21 -13.31 -2.03
C VAL A 2 25.74 -11.89 -2.23
N ILE A 3 25.30 -11.20 -3.28
CA ILE A 3 25.66 -9.80 -3.52
C ILE A 3 25.16 -9.00 -2.30
N ARG A 4 26.10 -8.46 -1.51
CA ARG A 4 25.77 -7.59 -0.36
C ARG A 4 25.54 -6.19 -0.90
N VAL A 5 24.30 -5.73 -0.81
CA VAL A 5 23.93 -4.37 -1.19
C VAL A 5 23.97 -3.48 0.05
N THR A 6 24.91 -2.54 0.05
CA THR A 6 25.11 -1.54 1.10
C THR A 6 24.66 -0.16 0.61
N SER A 7 24.39 0.78 1.53
CA SER A 7 24.10 2.16 1.17
C SER A 7 25.19 2.80 0.30
N GLU A 8 26.46 2.41 0.52
CA GLU A 8 27.59 2.86 -0.28
C GLU A 8 27.57 2.28 -1.70
N SER A 9 27.32 0.98 -1.85
CA SER A 9 27.22 0.36 -3.19
C SER A 9 26.11 1.00 -4.02
N LEU A 10 24.97 1.30 -3.38
CA LEU A 10 23.85 1.96 -4.05
C LEU A 10 24.16 3.41 -4.39
N PHE A 11 24.82 4.13 -3.49
CA PHE A 11 25.25 5.50 -3.75
C PHE A 11 26.18 5.57 -4.96
N LYS A 12 27.14 4.64 -5.07
CA LYS A 12 28.05 4.53 -6.24
C LYS A 12 27.29 4.31 -7.55
N GLU A 13 26.29 3.43 -7.54
CA GLU A 13 25.45 3.22 -8.73
C GLU A 13 24.62 4.46 -9.10
N ILE A 14 24.09 5.20 -8.11
CA ILE A 14 23.39 6.46 -8.40
C ILE A 14 24.35 7.49 -8.98
N VAL A 15 25.53 7.66 -8.39
CA VAL A 15 26.56 8.58 -8.90
C VAL A 15 26.91 8.25 -10.34
N LYS A 16 27.14 6.97 -10.63
CA LYS A 16 27.39 6.50 -11.99
C LYS A 16 26.26 6.84 -12.95
N VAL A 17 24.99 6.67 -12.56
CA VAL A 17 23.86 7.07 -13.41
C VAL A 17 23.87 8.57 -13.70
N PHE A 18 24.17 9.42 -12.71
CA PHE A 18 24.28 10.88 -12.91
C PHE A 18 25.43 11.23 -13.85
N GLU A 19 26.60 10.59 -13.70
CA GLU A 19 27.78 10.80 -14.54
C GLU A 19 27.55 10.31 -15.97
N ASP A 20 27.07 9.07 -16.15
CA ASP A 20 26.83 8.44 -17.46
C ASP A 20 25.82 9.24 -18.31
N HIS A 21 24.91 9.97 -17.66
CA HIS A 21 23.87 10.77 -18.32
C HIS A 21 24.11 12.28 -18.25
N ASN A 22 25.25 12.75 -17.74
CA ASN A 22 25.59 14.16 -17.56
C ASN A 22 24.50 14.96 -16.83
N ILE A 23 23.96 14.41 -15.73
CA ILE A 23 22.89 15.03 -14.94
C ILE A 23 23.51 15.86 -13.83
N PRO A 24 23.27 17.18 -13.78
CA PRO A 24 23.68 18.01 -12.64
C PRO A 24 22.96 17.57 -11.35
N TRP A 25 23.69 17.51 -10.24
CA TRP A 25 23.09 17.22 -8.92
C TRP A 25 22.07 18.29 -8.49
N ASP A 26 22.20 19.52 -9.00
CA ASP A 26 21.23 20.61 -8.76
C ASP A 26 19.83 20.35 -9.34
N ASN A 27 19.73 19.37 -10.25
CA ASN A 27 18.46 18.96 -10.83
C ASN A 27 17.71 17.94 -9.95
N LEU A 28 18.36 17.39 -8.90
CA LEU A 28 17.75 16.39 -8.04
C LEU A 28 16.84 17.06 -6.99
N MET A 29 15.55 17.15 -7.32
CA MET A 29 14.55 17.74 -6.41
C MET A 29 14.24 16.87 -5.20
N SER A 30 14.02 15.57 -5.40
CA SER A 30 13.55 14.66 -4.36
C SER A 30 13.96 13.22 -4.65
N ILE A 31 13.95 12.39 -3.62
CA ILE A 31 14.14 10.95 -3.74
C ILE A 31 13.13 10.21 -2.87
N LEU A 32 12.45 9.22 -3.44
CA LEU A 32 11.47 8.40 -2.71
C LEU A 32 12.03 7.01 -2.44
N MET A 33 12.07 6.63 -1.17
CA MET A 33 12.73 5.40 -0.70
C MET A 33 11.95 4.77 0.44
N ASP A 34 12.09 3.45 0.60
CA ASP A 34 11.60 2.75 1.79
C ASP A 34 12.33 3.28 3.04
N SER A 35 11.61 3.45 4.15
CA SER A 35 12.12 4.12 5.36
C SER A 35 13.04 3.25 6.25
N CYS A 36 13.75 2.28 5.68
CA CYS A 36 14.67 1.42 6.43
C CYS A 36 16.02 2.14 6.68
N ASN A 37 16.77 1.72 7.71
CA ASN A 37 17.99 2.41 8.13
C ASN A 37 19.08 2.47 7.05
N VAL A 38 19.19 1.45 6.19
CA VAL A 38 20.16 1.45 5.07
C VAL A 38 19.84 2.57 4.08
N MET A 39 18.56 2.92 3.93
CA MET A 39 18.07 3.89 2.97
C MET A 39 18.02 5.29 3.57
N ARG A 40 17.38 5.47 4.74
CA ARG A 40 17.14 6.78 5.37
C ARG A 40 17.84 6.98 6.73
N GLY A 41 18.84 6.17 7.06
CA GLY A 41 19.62 6.32 8.28
C GLY A 41 20.36 7.66 8.32
N SER A 42 20.30 8.36 9.47
CA SER A 42 20.79 9.74 9.60
C SER A 42 22.30 9.92 9.47
N LYS A 43 23.10 8.85 9.62
CA LYS A 43 24.57 8.91 9.56
C LYS A 43 25.15 8.24 8.31
N SER A 44 24.66 7.06 7.97
CA SER A 44 25.23 6.22 6.91
C SER A 44 24.18 5.72 5.91
N GLY A 45 22.96 6.24 6.00
CA GLY A 45 21.90 5.94 5.04
C GLY A 45 22.21 6.50 3.66
N LEU A 46 21.65 5.90 2.62
CA LEU A 46 21.80 6.36 1.25
C LEU A 46 21.32 7.81 1.07
N GLU A 47 20.22 8.22 1.70
CA GLU A 47 19.75 9.62 1.67
C GLU A 47 20.78 10.58 2.26
N ALA A 48 21.40 10.24 3.41
CA ALA A 48 22.43 11.07 4.03
C ALA A 48 23.62 11.28 3.09
N ARG A 49 24.05 10.22 2.39
CA ARG A 49 25.12 10.29 1.37
C ARG A 49 24.72 11.15 0.17
N ILE A 50 23.47 11.07 -0.29
CA ILE A 50 22.97 11.92 -1.39
C ILE A 50 22.95 13.38 -0.96
N ARG A 51 22.59 13.68 0.30
CA ARG A 51 22.59 15.05 0.84
C ARG A 51 23.98 15.69 0.88
N GLU A 52 25.05 14.89 0.88
CA GLU A 52 26.42 15.40 0.71
C GLU A 52 26.67 15.95 -0.71
N LYS A 53 25.93 15.48 -1.72
CA LYS A 53 25.99 15.97 -3.11
C LYS A 53 24.97 17.06 -3.41
N THR A 54 23.82 17.06 -2.75
CA THR A 54 22.74 18.05 -2.92
C THR A 54 22.13 18.46 -1.58
N THR A 55 22.32 19.72 -1.19
CA THR A 55 21.81 20.26 0.08
C THR A 55 20.35 20.70 0.01
N HIS A 56 19.81 20.92 -1.20
CA HIS A 56 18.43 21.38 -1.44
C HIS A 56 17.41 20.24 -1.59
N LEU A 57 17.84 18.98 -1.42
CA LEU A 57 16.97 17.81 -1.57
C LEU A 57 15.72 17.92 -0.67
N LEU A 58 14.55 17.94 -1.29
CA LEU A 58 13.26 18.08 -0.62
C LEU A 58 12.96 16.86 0.26
N ASP A 59 12.51 17.11 1.49
CA ASP A 59 11.99 16.06 2.38
C ASP A 59 10.48 15.88 2.18
N ILE A 60 10.15 14.97 1.27
CA ILE A 60 8.77 14.53 0.96
C ILE A 60 8.34 13.38 1.90
N ASP A 61 9.15 13.13 2.93
CA ASP A 61 9.10 11.95 3.78
C ASP A 61 9.30 10.63 2.99
N GLY A 62 9.23 9.50 3.69
CA GLY A 62 9.48 8.18 3.12
C GLY A 62 8.27 7.68 2.36
N ASP A 63 8.37 6.48 1.79
CA ASP A 63 7.23 5.86 1.09
C ASP A 63 5.99 5.79 2.00
N SER A 64 5.03 6.69 1.76
CA SER A 64 3.78 6.79 2.51
C SER A 64 2.96 5.51 2.36
N CYS A 65 2.96 4.87 1.19
CA CYS A 65 2.29 3.58 0.97
C CYS A 65 2.92 2.47 1.82
N HIS A 66 4.24 2.49 2.01
CA HIS A 66 4.92 1.58 2.93
C HIS A 66 4.46 1.82 4.37
N HIS A 67 4.34 3.08 4.80
CA HIS A 67 3.79 3.42 6.12
C HIS A 67 2.35 2.93 6.29
N ILE A 68 1.50 3.04 5.26
CA ILE A 68 0.13 2.53 5.32
C ILE A 68 0.06 1.00 5.33
N HIS A 69 0.97 0.30 4.64
CA HIS A 69 1.09 -1.15 4.80
C HIS A 69 1.50 -1.55 6.22
N ASN A 70 2.41 -0.79 6.83
CA ASN A 70 2.82 -1.05 8.21
C ASN A 70 1.72 -0.70 9.22
N SER A 71 0.90 0.33 9.00
CA SER A 71 -0.24 0.64 9.85
C SER A 71 -1.29 -0.47 9.80
N ALA A 72 -1.57 -1.03 8.61
CA ALA A 72 -2.40 -2.23 8.47
C ALA A 72 -1.86 -3.42 9.27
N LYS A 73 -0.53 -3.61 9.28
CA LYS A 73 0.12 -4.64 10.12
C LYS A 73 -0.09 -4.38 11.61
N LYS A 74 -0.05 -3.12 12.06
CA LYS A 74 -0.35 -2.73 13.45
C LYS A 74 -1.81 -2.99 13.80
N LEU A 75 -2.74 -2.64 12.92
CA LEU A 75 -4.17 -2.93 13.07
C LEU A 75 -4.42 -4.43 13.28
N CYS A 76 -3.76 -5.28 12.50
CA CYS A 76 -3.96 -6.73 12.55
C CYS A 76 -3.31 -7.41 13.77
N LYS A 77 -2.28 -6.79 14.36
CA LYS A 77 -1.44 -7.41 15.40
C LYS A 77 -2.21 -7.91 16.64
N PRO A 78 -3.22 -7.19 17.20
CA PRO A 78 -3.94 -7.64 18.38
C PRO A 78 -4.72 -8.95 18.22
N PHE A 79 -5.03 -9.34 16.98
CA PHE A 79 -5.70 -10.61 16.67
C PHE A 79 -4.73 -11.81 16.65
N LYS A 80 -3.43 -11.58 16.88
CA LYS A 80 -2.38 -12.60 17.05
C LYS A 80 -2.21 -13.52 15.84
N GLY A 81 -2.45 -13.00 14.64
CA GLY A 81 -2.32 -13.77 13.40
C GLY A 81 -3.45 -14.79 13.20
N HIS A 82 -4.60 -14.64 13.86
CA HIS A 82 -5.69 -15.62 13.83
C HIS A 82 -6.21 -15.89 12.43
N VAL A 83 -6.56 -14.83 11.69
CA VAL A 83 -7.05 -14.93 10.31
C VAL A 83 -5.88 -15.13 9.35
N GLU A 84 -4.76 -14.46 9.55
CA GLU A 84 -3.59 -14.51 8.66
C GLU A 84 -3.02 -15.93 8.53
N LYS A 85 -2.93 -16.65 9.66
CA LYS A 85 -2.52 -18.07 9.67
C LYS A 85 -3.55 -18.94 8.96
N TYR A 86 -4.84 -18.71 9.21
CA TYR A 86 -5.93 -19.41 8.52
C TYR A 86 -5.87 -19.21 7.00
N LEU A 87 -5.73 -17.97 6.52
CA LEU A 87 -5.62 -17.65 5.09
C LEU A 87 -4.39 -18.33 4.46
N THR A 88 -3.26 -18.31 5.18
CA THR A 88 -2.01 -18.97 4.74
C THR A 88 -2.16 -20.49 4.68
N ASP A 89 -2.81 -21.10 5.67
CA ASP A 89 -3.07 -22.54 5.69
C ASP A 89 -4.00 -22.94 4.54
N VAL A 90 -5.12 -22.24 4.31
CA VAL A 90 -6.03 -22.51 3.17
C VAL A 90 -5.30 -22.34 1.84
N PHE A 91 -4.53 -21.26 1.65
CA PHE A 91 -3.75 -21.06 0.43
C PHE A 91 -2.77 -22.23 0.18
N ASN A 92 -2.00 -22.62 1.20
CA ASN A 92 -1.05 -23.71 1.07
C ASN A 92 -1.73 -25.05 0.80
N ASP A 93 -2.90 -25.29 1.38
CA ASP A 93 -3.67 -26.52 1.15
C ASP A 93 -4.11 -26.63 -0.32
N PHE A 94 -4.64 -25.54 -0.88
CA PHE A 94 -5.03 -25.46 -2.29
C PHE A 94 -3.84 -25.46 -3.25
N LYS A 95 -2.69 -24.92 -2.84
CA LYS A 95 -1.45 -24.93 -3.63
C LYS A 95 -0.94 -26.35 -3.87
N TRP A 96 -1.03 -27.20 -2.85
CA TRP A 96 -0.48 -28.56 -2.89
C TRP A 96 -1.52 -29.66 -3.20
N SER A 97 -2.82 -29.32 -3.18
CA SER A 97 -3.93 -30.27 -3.40
C SER A 97 -4.81 -29.83 -4.58
N PRO A 98 -4.44 -30.12 -5.84
CA PRO A 98 -5.21 -29.70 -7.01
C PRO A 98 -6.64 -30.27 -7.03
N ASP A 99 -6.82 -31.48 -6.52
CA ASP A 99 -8.12 -32.13 -6.37
C ASP A 99 -9.07 -31.39 -5.41
N GLN A 100 -8.55 -30.79 -4.34
CA GLN A 100 -9.38 -29.99 -3.42
C GLN A 100 -9.84 -28.70 -4.08
N LYS A 101 -9.03 -28.13 -4.98
CA LYS A 101 -9.42 -26.97 -5.78
C LYS A 101 -10.59 -27.33 -6.70
N GLU A 102 -10.56 -28.50 -7.33
CA GLU A 102 -11.66 -29.02 -8.17
C GLU A 102 -12.92 -29.27 -7.33
N CYS A 103 -12.79 -30.00 -6.21
CA CYS A 103 -13.91 -30.25 -5.29
C CYS A 103 -14.52 -28.94 -4.78
N CYS A 104 -13.70 -27.95 -4.42
CA CYS A 104 -14.17 -26.65 -3.96
C CYS A 104 -14.88 -25.87 -5.08
N SER A 105 -14.36 -25.92 -6.30
CA SER A 105 -15.00 -25.33 -7.47
C SER A 105 -16.37 -25.96 -7.73
N GLU A 106 -16.48 -27.28 -7.63
CA GLU A 106 -17.75 -27.99 -7.78
C GLU A 106 -18.75 -27.63 -6.68
N ILE A 107 -18.30 -27.60 -5.42
CA ILE A 107 -19.13 -27.11 -4.30
C ILE A 107 -19.59 -25.67 -4.56
N CYS A 108 -18.72 -24.79 -5.05
CA CYS A 108 -19.10 -23.42 -5.38
C CYS A 108 -20.19 -23.37 -6.45
N LEU A 109 -20.12 -24.21 -7.49
CA LEU A 109 -21.16 -24.32 -8.51
C LEU A 109 -22.50 -24.76 -7.91
N ILE A 110 -22.50 -25.77 -7.03
CA ILE A 110 -23.71 -26.25 -6.34
C ILE A 110 -24.35 -25.13 -5.48
N LEU A 111 -23.54 -24.27 -4.86
CA LEU A 111 -24.01 -23.17 -4.03
C LEU A 111 -24.35 -21.89 -4.81
N GLY A 112 -24.17 -21.87 -6.14
CA GLY A 112 -24.32 -20.66 -6.95
C GLY A 112 -23.28 -19.57 -6.66
N ILE A 113 -22.11 -19.94 -6.14
CA ILE A 113 -21.01 -19.03 -5.80
C ILE A 113 -19.98 -19.04 -6.93
N LYS A 114 -19.56 -17.86 -7.41
CA LYS A 114 -18.45 -17.77 -8.37
C LYS A 114 -17.13 -18.18 -7.70
N PHE A 115 -16.57 -19.30 -8.12
CA PHE A 115 -15.24 -19.72 -7.68
C PHE A 115 -14.15 -18.77 -8.20
N THR A 116 -13.17 -18.49 -7.34
CA THR A 116 -11.92 -17.82 -7.71
C THR A 116 -10.76 -18.53 -7.06
N ALA A 117 -9.62 -18.58 -7.74
CA ALA A 117 -8.40 -19.12 -7.16
C ALA A 117 -8.07 -18.44 -5.83
N ILE A 118 -7.67 -19.24 -4.84
CA ILE A 118 -7.24 -18.75 -3.53
C ILE A 118 -5.91 -18.02 -3.70
N GLU A 119 -5.88 -16.75 -3.31
CA GLU A 119 -4.67 -15.93 -3.37
C GLU A 119 -3.87 -16.01 -2.07
N ASN A 120 -2.55 -15.89 -2.19
CA ASN A 120 -1.67 -15.82 -1.03
C ASN A 120 -1.63 -14.41 -0.44
N MET A 121 -1.64 -14.31 0.89
CA MET A 121 -1.28 -13.06 1.57
C MET A 121 0.21 -12.78 1.35
N VAL A 122 0.55 -11.53 1.02
CA VAL A 122 1.92 -11.07 0.78
C VAL A 122 2.44 -10.34 2.02
N PRO A 123 3.39 -10.90 2.81
CA PRO A 123 3.78 -10.33 4.10
C PRO A 123 4.36 -8.92 4.03
N PHE A 124 5.06 -8.57 2.95
CA PHE A 124 5.63 -7.23 2.71
C PHE A 124 4.66 -6.25 2.05
N ARG A 125 3.46 -6.70 1.66
CA ARG A 125 2.33 -5.86 1.18
C ARG A 125 1.10 -6.21 1.99
N TRP A 126 1.10 -5.80 3.26
CA TRP A 126 0.14 -6.30 4.26
C TRP A 126 -1.33 -6.11 3.87
N LEU A 127 -1.66 -5.08 3.07
CA LEU A 127 -3.02 -4.84 2.57
C LEU A 127 -3.50 -5.85 1.52
N SER A 128 -2.66 -6.80 1.10
CA SER A 128 -3.13 -8.02 0.43
C SER A 128 -4.03 -8.86 1.35
N CYS A 129 -3.87 -8.75 2.68
CA CYS A 129 -4.75 -9.39 3.65
C CYS A 129 -6.22 -8.99 3.44
N TYR A 130 -6.49 -7.75 3.00
CA TYR A 130 -7.84 -7.32 2.66
C TYR A 130 -8.42 -8.11 1.47
N ASP A 131 -7.70 -8.21 0.35
CA ASP A 131 -8.18 -8.92 -0.85
C ASP A 131 -8.48 -10.38 -0.54
N VAL A 132 -7.54 -11.01 0.18
CA VAL A 132 -7.64 -12.42 0.54
C VAL A 132 -8.78 -12.64 1.54
N SER A 133 -8.96 -11.75 2.53
CA SER A 133 -10.08 -11.84 3.49
C SER A 133 -11.44 -11.66 2.80
N LEU A 134 -11.55 -10.70 1.88
CA LEU A 134 -12.77 -10.45 1.10
C LEU A 134 -13.13 -11.65 0.23
N SER A 135 -12.13 -12.21 -0.46
CA SER A 135 -12.32 -13.43 -1.26
C SER A 135 -12.79 -14.59 -0.39
N HIS A 136 -12.18 -14.79 0.78
CA HIS A 136 -12.56 -15.87 1.71
C HIS A 136 -13.96 -15.70 2.28
N LEU A 137 -14.41 -14.49 2.60
CA LEU A 137 -15.79 -14.26 3.04
C LEU A 137 -16.80 -14.71 1.98
N ARG A 138 -16.54 -14.41 0.70
CA ARG A 138 -17.43 -14.81 -0.40
C ARG A 138 -17.57 -16.33 -0.53
N ILE A 139 -16.49 -17.07 -0.31
CA ILE A 139 -16.48 -18.54 -0.47
C ILE A 139 -16.52 -19.29 0.88
N LEU A 140 -16.79 -18.60 1.99
CA LEU A 140 -16.69 -19.18 3.33
C LEU A 140 -17.60 -20.40 3.50
N ASP A 141 -18.78 -20.37 2.88
CA ASP A 141 -19.74 -21.48 2.90
C ASP A 141 -19.20 -22.69 2.14
N ALA A 142 -18.63 -22.47 0.95
CA ALA A 142 -18.00 -23.53 0.17
C ALA A 142 -16.79 -24.14 0.90
N LEU A 143 -15.96 -23.31 1.55
CA LEU A 143 -14.86 -23.78 2.38
C LEU A 143 -15.37 -24.56 3.60
N SER A 144 -16.44 -24.09 4.25
CA SER A 144 -17.07 -24.81 5.36
C SER A 144 -17.57 -26.18 4.91
N ILE A 145 -18.22 -26.27 3.75
CA ILE A 145 -18.65 -27.55 3.20
C ILE A 145 -17.46 -28.44 2.87
N LEU A 146 -16.45 -27.92 2.17
CA LEU A 146 -15.25 -28.68 1.80
C LEU A 146 -14.54 -29.27 3.03
N TYR A 147 -14.29 -28.43 4.03
CA TYR A 147 -13.53 -28.83 5.22
C TYR A 147 -14.34 -29.67 6.21
N PHE A 148 -15.67 -29.75 6.05
CA PHE A 148 -16.50 -30.67 6.83
C PHE A 148 -16.10 -32.14 6.62
N ALA A 149 -15.57 -32.49 5.44
CA ALA A 149 -15.07 -33.83 5.14
C ALA A 149 -13.95 -34.29 6.09
N PHE A 150 -13.17 -33.35 6.62
CA PHE A 150 -12.00 -33.60 7.47
C PHE A 150 -12.29 -33.45 8.97
N ILE A 151 -13.54 -33.21 9.36
CA ILE A 151 -13.93 -33.22 10.77
C ILE A 151 -13.94 -34.68 11.28
N PRO A 152 -13.38 -34.96 12.47
CA PRO A 152 -13.47 -36.27 13.09
C PRO A 152 -14.92 -36.76 13.18
N HIS A 153 -15.15 -38.06 12.98
CA HIS A 153 -16.51 -38.62 13.00
C HIS A 153 -17.27 -38.34 14.31
N SER A 154 -16.55 -38.30 15.45
CA SER A 154 -17.10 -37.92 16.77
C SER A 154 -17.69 -36.51 16.81
N ASP A 155 -17.16 -35.61 15.99
CA ASP A 155 -17.44 -34.17 16.07
C ASP A 155 -18.40 -33.71 14.97
N LYS A 156 -18.67 -34.56 13.95
CA LYS A 156 -19.54 -34.20 12.81
C LYS A 156 -20.95 -33.80 13.26
N SER A 157 -21.51 -34.46 14.29
CA SER A 157 -22.84 -34.13 14.83
C SER A 157 -22.89 -32.74 15.45
N ILE A 158 -21.81 -32.30 16.10
CA ILE A 158 -21.68 -30.98 16.75
C ILE A 158 -21.79 -29.86 15.71
N TYR A 159 -21.16 -30.04 14.56
CA TYR A 159 -21.05 -29.02 13.52
C TYR A 159 -22.02 -29.19 12.36
N PHE A 160 -22.85 -30.25 12.37
CA PHE A 160 -23.81 -30.52 11.29
C PHE A 160 -24.83 -29.39 11.10
N SER A 161 -25.21 -28.70 12.18
CA SER A 161 -26.12 -27.54 12.12
C SER A 161 -25.60 -26.42 11.23
N ILE A 162 -24.27 -26.23 11.15
CA ILE A 162 -23.64 -25.24 10.25
C ILE A 162 -23.87 -25.65 8.80
N LEU A 163 -23.65 -26.93 8.46
CA LEU A 163 -23.85 -27.46 7.11
C LEU A 163 -25.32 -27.38 6.70
N ALA A 164 -26.23 -27.79 7.59
CA ALA A 164 -27.67 -27.71 7.37
C ALA A 164 -28.13 -26.25 7.16
N GLY A 165 -27.59 -25.31 7.93
CA GLY A 165 -27.85 -23.87 7.76
C GLY A 165 -27.42 -23.36 6.39
N ILE A 166 -26.23 -23.73 5.92
CA ILE A 166 -25.74 -23.35 4.58
C ILE A 166 -26.65 -23.94 3.48
N TYR A 167 -27.04 -25.22 3.61
CA TYR A 167 -27.93 -25.85 2.63
C TYR A 167 -29.28 -25.16 2.52
N LEU A 168 -29.83 -24.71 3.66
CA LEU A 168 -31.07 -23.96 3.70
C LEU A 168 -30.90 -22.58 3.07
N GLU A 169 -29.87 -21.82 3.47
CA GLU A 169 -29.63 -20.46 2.98
C GLU A 169 -29.35 -20.42 1.47
N LYS A 170 -28.61 -21.42 0.94
CA LYS A 170 -28.25 -21.50 -0.48
C LYS A 170 -29.25 -22.29 -1.33
N ASN A 171 -30.37 -22.74 -0.75
CA ASN A 171 -31.39 -23.56 -1.44
C ASN A 171 -30.79 -24.77 -2.17
N VAL A 172 -29.89 -25.51 -1.50
CA VAL A 172 -29.19 -26.63 -2.13
C VAL A 172 -30.16 -27.78 -2.38
N SER A 173 -30.24 -28.21 -3.65
CA SER A 173 -31.13 -29.30 -4.09
C SER A 173 -30.75 -30.65 -3.50
N SER A 174 -31.64 -31.63 -3.62
CA SER A 174 -31.38 -33.01 -3.18
C SER A 174 -30.20 -33.62 -3.94
N GLU A 175 -30.10 -33.35 -5.24
CA GLU A 175 -29.01 -33.77 -6.11
C GLU A 175 -27.69 -33.11 -5.70
N GLY A 176 -27.72 -31.80 -5.42
CA GLY A 176 -26.55 -31.07 -4.91
C GLY A 176 -26.05 -31.62 -3.57
N LYS A 177 -26.95 -31.96 -2.65
CA LYS A 177 -26.62 -32.61 -1.37
C LYS A 177 -26.01 -34.01 -1.57
N ALA A 178 -26.57 -34.80 -2.49
CA ALA A 178 -26.03 -36.12 -2.83
C ALA A 178 -24.61 -35.99 -3.39
N ARG A 179 -24.39 -35.02 -4.28
CA ARG A 179 -23.07 -34.77 -4.87
C ARG A 179 -22.04 -34.29 -3.84
N ILE A 180 -22.42 -33.42 -2.92
CA ILE A 180 -21.54 -33.01 -1.80
C ILE A 180 -21.17 -34.21 -0.92
N LYS A 181 -22.10 -35.14 -0.69
CA LYS A 181 -21.82 -36.36 0.08
C LYS A 181 -20.78 -37.24 -0.60
N GLU A 182 -20.84 -37.38 -1.92
CA GLU A 182 -19.82 -38.09 -2.72
C GLU A 182 -18.45 -37.42 -2.60
N ILE A 183 -18.39 -36.08 -2.71
CA ILE A 183 -17.16 -35.31 -2.51
C ILE A 183 -16.59 -35.56 -1.11
N HIS A 184 -17.44 -35.53 -0.06
CA HIS A 184 -17.00 -35.80 1.31
C HIS A 184 -16.43 -37.21 1.47
N GLN A 185 -17.06 -38.22 0.87
CA GLN A 185 -16.56 -39.60 0.91
C GLN A 185 -15.17 -39.68 0.26
N TYR A 186 -15.04 -39.17 -0.98
CA TYR A 186 -13.77 -39.13 -1.70
C TYR A 186 -12.65 -38.44 -0.91
N LEU A 187 -12.94 -37.27 -0.32
CA LEU A 187 -11.94 -36.52 0.44
C LEU A 187 -11.55 -37.20 1.76
N SER A 188 -12.48 -37.90 2.40
CA SER A 188 -12.24 -38.58 3.69
C SER A 188 -11.35 -39.81 3.57
N GLU A 189 -11.33 -40.46 2.41
CA GLU A 189 -10.54 -41.67 2.14
C GLU A 189 -9.09 -41.36 1.72
N LYS A 190 -8.75 -40.08 1.52
CA LYS A 190 -7.42 -39.67 1.05
C LYS A 190 -6.34 -39.90 2.09
N LYS A 191 -5.27 -40.58 1.67
CA LYS A 191 -4.00 -40.62 2.40
C LYS A 191 -3.31 -39.27 2.32
N MET A 192 -2.89 -38.74 3.47
CA MET A 192 -2.27 -37.42 3.58
C MET A 192 -0.97 -37.52 4.37
N THR A 193 -0.04 -36.61 4.08
CA THR A 193 1.18 -36.49 4.91
C THR A 193 0.82 -35.96 6.30
N PRO A 194 1.66 -36.19 7.33
CA PRO A 194 1.46 -35.63 8.66
C PRO A 194 1.26 -34.11 8.65
N GLU A 195 2.01 -33.38 7.81
CA GLU A 195 1.87 -31.92 7.67
C GLU A 195 0.55 -31.53 7.02
N GLY A 196 0.06 -32.34 6.06
CA GLY A 196 -1.25 -32.16 5.44
C GLY A 196 -2.38 -32.33 6.45
N ILE A 197 -2.33 -33.40 7.26
CA ILE A 197 -3.29 -33.65 8.35
C ILE A 197 -3.31 -32.46 9.33
N SER A 198 -2.13 -32.09 9.85
CA SER A 198 -2.01 -30.98 10.80
C SER A 198 -2.51 -29.64 10.23
N ARG A 199 -2.30 -29.38 8.93
CA ARG A 199 -2.84 -28.19 8.27
C ARG A 199 -4.37 -28.19 8.25
N LYS A 200 -4.99 -29.32 7.91
CA LYS A 200 -6.45 -29.44 7.87
C LYS A 200 -7.07 -29.31 9.24
N GLU A 201 -6.46 -29.89 10.27
CA GLU A 201 -6.89 -29.72 11.67
C GLU A 201 -6.91 -28.23 12.07
N ARG A 202 -5.86 -27.48 11.73
CA ARG A 202 -5.82 -26.03 11.99
C ARG A 202 -6.92 -25.28 11.23
N ILE A 203 -7.19 -25.64 9.98
CA ILE A 203 -8.25 -25.01 9.17
C ILE A 203 -9.62 -25.33 9.78
N VAL A 204 -9.88 -26.60 10.10
CA VAL A 204 -11.13 -27.05 10.75
C VAL A 204 -11.34 -26.34 12.09
N GLN A 205 -10.30 -26.22 12.91
CA GLN A 205 -10.37 -25.48 14.16
C GLN A 205 -10.82 -24.03 13.94
N LYS A 206 -10.33 -23.35 12.90
CA LYS A 206 -10.68 -21.96 12.60
C LYS A 206 -12.07 -21.80 11.96
N LEU A 207 -12.49 -22.75 11.13
CA LEU A 207 -13.79 -22.71 10.42
C LEU A 207 -15.00 -23.14 11.27
N PHE A 208 -14.76 -24.01 12.26
CA PHE A 208 -15.83 -24.64 13.04
C PHE A 208 -15.75 -24.29 14.52
N LYS A 209 -14.70 -24.75 15.23
CA LYS A 209 -14.56 -24.53 16.67
C LYS A 209 -14.44 -23.03 17.03
N GLU A 210 -13.68 -22.29 16.24
CA GLU A 210 -13.45 -20.85 16.42
C GLU A 210 -14.22 -20.01 15.39
N ARG A 211 -15.29 -20.54 14.81
CA ARG A 211 -16.05 -19.94 13.70
C ARG A 211 -16.44 -18.49 13.97
N VAL A 212 -17.02 -18.23 15.14
CA VAL A 212 -17.48 -16.88 15.53
C VAL A 212 -16.30 -15.90 15.57
N ARG A 213 -15.16 -16.31 16.14
CA ARG A 213 -13.94 -15.49 16.18
C ARG A 213 -13.42 -15.22 14.77
N THR A 214 -13.37 -16.24 13.92
CA THR A 214 -12.90 -16.11 12.53
C THR A 214 -13.78 -15.17 11.71
N GLN A 215 -15.11 -15.30 11.81
CA GLN A 215 -16.06 -14.43 11.12
C GLN A 215 -15.97 -12.97 11.61
N LEU A 216 -15.92 -12.75 12.93
CA LEU A 216 -15.76 -11.40 13.50
C LEU A 216 -14.52 -10.69 12.95
N VAL A 217 -13.37 -11.37 12.95
CA VAL A 217 -12.10 -10.78 12.49
C VAL A 217 -12.08 -10.60 10.97
N LEU A 218 -12.59 -11.56 10.19
CA LEU A 218 -12.70 -11.41 8.73
C LEU A 218 -13.57 -10.20 8.36
N HIS A 219 -14.77 -10.09 8.94
CA HIS A 219 -15.65 -8.96 8.68
C HIS A 219 -15.03 -7.63 9.09
N PHE A 220 -14.37 -7.58 10.25
CA PHE A 220 -13.64 -6.40 10.70
C PHE A 220 -12.53 -5.99 9.72
N TYR A 221 -11.71 -6.95 9.27
CA TYR A 221 -10.65 -6.68 8.29
C TYR A 221 -11.22 -6.16 6.97
N THR A 222 -12.30 -6.75 6.48
CA THR A 222 -12.94 -6.30 5.23
C THR A 222 -13.65 -4.97 5.33
N ALA A 223 -13.94 -4.49 6.54
CA ALA A 223 -14.55 -3.18 6.78
C ALA A 223 -13.50 -2.07 6.94
N VAL A 224 -12.41 -2.34 7.69
CA VAL A 224 -11.46 -1.30 8.11
C VAL A 224 -10.25 -1.17 7.17
N LEU A 225 -9.70 -2.29 6.69
CA LEU A 225 -8.56 -2.26 5.77
C LEU A 225 -8.82 -1.51 4.44
N PRO A 226 -10.05 -1.44 3.88
CA PRO A 226 -10.36 -0.58 2.74
C PRO A 226 -9.98 0.89 2.93
N LEU A 227 -10.13 1.44 4.15
CA LEU A 227 -9.80 2.84 4.44
C LEU A 227 -8.33 3.12 4.14
N LEU A 228 -7.46 2.23 4.62
CA LEU A 228 -6.02 2.26 4.36
C LEU A 228 -5.70 1.92 2.89
N LYS A 229 -6.44 0.98 2.29
CA LYS A 229 -6.18 0.52 0.93
C LYS A 229 -6.49 1.56 -0.13
N LYS A 230 -7.56 2.35 0.04
CA LYS A 230 -7.94 3.42 -0.88
C LYS A 230 -6.78 4.37 -1.11
N TYR A 231 -6.13 4.81 -0.03
CA TYR A 231 -4.94 5.65 -0.07
C TYR A 231 -3.80 5.00 -0.86
N VAL A 232 -3.45 3.74 -0.55
CA VAL A 232 -2.37 3.04 -1.26
C VAL A 232 -2.68 2.88 -2.75
N CYS A 233 -3.93 2.57 -3.11
CA CYS A 233 -4.32 2.46 -4.52
C CYS A 233 -4.19 3.80 -5.26
N LEU A 234 -4.51 4.93 -4.61
CA LEU A 234 -4.38 6.27 -5.17
C LEU A 234 -2.92 6.65 -5.48
N PHE A 235 -2.03 6.49 -4.49
CA PHE A 235 -0.61 6.88 -4.65
C PHE A 235 0.25 5.83 -5.37
N GLN A 236 -0.32 4.68 -5.75
CA GLN A 236 0.32 3.70 -6.65
C GLN A 236 -0.04 3.90 -8.13
N THR A 237 -0.83 4.92 -8.45
CA THR A 237 -1.14 5.30 -9.83
C THR A 237 0.08 5.88 -10.54
N LYS A 238 -0.03 6.08 -11.87
CA LYS A 238 1.03 6.72 -12.67
C LYS A 238 0.91 8.24 -12.71
N GLU A 239 -0.18 8.80 -12.20
CA GLU A 239 -0.49 10.22 -12.29
C GLU A 239 0.34 11.02 -11.28
N PRO A 240 0.71 12.28 -11.56
CA PRO A 240 1.40 13.14 -10.61
C PRO A 240 0.43 13.65 -9.53
N LEU A 241 0.53 13.12 -8.31
CA LEU A 241 -0.39 13.37 -7.21
C LEU A 241 0.27 14.01 -5.99
N ILE A 242 1.47 14.58 -6.13
CA ILE A 242 2.20 15.21 -5.01
C ILE A 242 1.38 16.33 -4.33
N HIS A 243 0.57 17.06 -5.10
CA HIS A 243 -0.36 18.08 -4.61
C HIS A 243 -1.47 17.52 -3.71
N LYS A 244 -1.92 16.28 -3.94
CA LYS A 244 -2.92 15.60 -3.10
C LYS A 244 -2.33 14.91 -1.87
N LEU A 245 -1.01 14.76 -1.81
CA LEU A 245 -0.36 13.91 -0.80
C LEU A 245 -0.70 14.34 0.63
N TYR A 246 -0.66 15.64 0.92
CA TYR A 246 -1.02 16.17 2.23
C TYR A 246 -2.50 15.97 2.55
N ASP A 247 -3.38 16.44 1.67
CA ASP A 247 -4.83 16.46 1.91
C ASP A 247 -5.39 15.03 2.06
N GLU A 248 -4.91 14.07 1.25
CA GLU A 248 -5.32 12.67 1.34
C GLU A 248 -4.77 11.95 2.60
N GLN A 249 -3.59 12.35 3.10
CA GLN A 249 -3.09 11.84 4.38
C GLN A 249 -3.92 12.38 5.54
N GLU A 250 -4.29 13.66 5.50
CA GLU A 250 -5.14 14.29 6.51
C GLU A 250 -6.52 13.62 6.52
N GLN A 251 -7.13 13.44 5.35
CA GLN A 251 -8.43 12.79 5.21
C GLN A 251 -8.39 11.34 5.70
N LEU A 252 -7.39 10.56 5.28
CA LEU A 252 -7.20 9.19 5.75
C LEU A 252 -7.10 9.14 7.28
N PHE A 253 -6.34 10.05 7.88
CA PHE A 253 -6.15 10.10 9.32
C PHE A 253 -7.47 10.42 10.04
N LEU A 254 -8.22 11.42 9.58
CA LEU A 254 -9.51 11.80 10.14
C LEU A 254 -10.57 10.69 10.00
N ASP A 255 -10.69 10.11 8.81
CA ASP A 255 -11.61 9.00 8.54
C ASP A 255 -11.29 7.82 9.46
N PHE A 256 -10.02 7.46 9.59
CA PHE A 256 -9.60 6.38 10.46
C PHE A 256 -9.90 6.66 11.94
N LEU A 257 -9.63 7.87 12.43
CA LEU A 257 -9.93 8.24 13.82
C LEU A 257 -11.44 8.24 14.11
N SER A 258 -12.28 8.66 13.17
CA SER A 258 -13.74 8.66 13.33
C SER A 258 -14.34 7.26 13.56
N CYS A 259 -13.62 6.20 13.19
CA CYS A 259 -14.07 4.84 13.39
C CYS A 259 -14.15 4.45 14.88
N PHE A 260 -13.42 5.12 15.76
CA PHE A 260 -13.35 4.73 17.17
C PHE A 260 -13.26 5.89 18.17
N LEU A 261 -13.05 7.13 17.72
CA LEU A 261 -13.06 8.33 18.56
C LEU A 261 -14.38 9.10 18.46
N LYS A 262 -14.69 9.85 19.52
CA LYS A 262 -15.86 10.72 19.58
C LYS A 262 -15.78 11.85 18.55
N HIS A 263 -16.87 12.06 17.80
CA HIS A 263 -16.93 13.05 16.72
C HIS A 263 -16.73 14.49 17.22
N GLU A 264 -17.23 14.81 18.42
CA GLU A 264 -17.05 16.10 19.08
C GLU A 264 -15.58 16.39 19.43
N VAL A 265 -14.77 15.36 19.67
CA VAL A 265 -13.32 15.52 19.91
C VAL A 265 -12.61 15.87 18.61
N LEU A 266 -12.98 15.19 17.51
CA LEU A 266 -12.39 15.42 16.19
C LEU A 266 -12.75 16.80 15.63
N LYS A 267 -14.01 17.24 15.75
CA LYS A 267 -14.45 18.56 15.27
C LYS A 267 -13.77 19.75 15.97
N ARG A 268 -13.34 19.57 17.22
CA ARG A 268 -12.74 20.65 18.04
C ARG A 268 -11.23 20.79 17.86
N LYS A 269 -10.57 19.82 17.22
CA LYS A 269 -9.10 19.76 17.15
C LYS A 269 -8.62 19.91 15.71
N ASN A 270 -7.59 20.72 15.53
CA ASN A 270 -6.85 20.75 14.26
C ASN A 270 -5.89 19.57 14.17
N VAL A 271 -5.33 19.34 12.98
CA VAL A 271 -4.42 18.22 12.70
C VAL A 271 -3.24 18.14 13.68
N LYS A 272 -2.60 19.28 14.01
CA LYS A 272 -1.48 19.31 14.95
C LYS A 272 -1.90 18.81 16.34
N GLN A 273 -3.08 19.20 16.81
CA GLN A 273 -3.64 18.74 18.08
C GLN A 273 -4.06 17.27 18.05
N LEU A 274 -4.49 16.76 16.88
CA LEU A 274 -4.81 15.34 16.68
C LEU A 274 -3.55 14.47 16.66
N LEU A 275 -2.42 14.96 16.14
CA LEU A 275 -1.14 14.24 16.19
C LEU A 275 -0.64 14.04 17.62
N SER A 276 -0.91 14.98 18.52
CA SER A 276 -0.53 14.89 19.94
C SER A 276 -1.63 14.31 20.85
N LEU A 277 -2.78 13.92 20.29
CA LEU A 277 -3.91 13.41 21.08
C LEU A 277 -3.59 12.02 21.64
N ASN A 278 -3.85 11.80 22.93
CA ASN A 278 -3.81 10.45 23.48
C ASN A 278 -5.06 9.67 23.05
N VAL A 279 -4.94 8.92 21.95
CA VAL A 279 -6.05 8.14 21.37
C VAL A 279 -6.45 6.90 22.19
N SER A 280 -5.78 6.65 23.32
CA SER A 280 -6.06 5.52 24.23
C SER A 280 -6.97 5.89 25.40
N GLU A 281 -7.33 7.17 25.56
CA GLU A 281 -8.15 7.63 26.70
C GLU A 281 -9.64 7.34 26.52
N ASP A 282 -10.28 6.77 27.54
CA ASP A 282 -11.71 6.44 27.49
C ASP A 282 -12.59 7.68 27.30
N GLU A 283 -12.13 8.87 27.70
CA GLU A 283 -12.84 10.14 27.51
C GLU A 283 -12.92 10.56 26.03
N VAL A 284 -11.92 10.18 25.23
CA VAL A 284 -11.89 10.52 23.80
C VAL A 284 -12.48 9.42 22.93
N MET A 285 -12.45 8.18 23.40
CA MET A 285 -12.93 7.02 22.66
C MET A 285 -14.46 6.87 22.69
N LEU A 286 -14.99 6.30 21.62
CA LEU A 286 -16.34 5.75 21.63
C LEU A 286 -16.40 4.54 22.57
N LYS A 287 -17.60 4.25 23.09
CA LYS A 287 -17.85 2.96 23.75
C LYS A 287 -17.48 1.82 22.77
N LYS A 288 -16.88 0.74 23.26
CA LYS A 288 -16.40 -0.37 22.42
C LYS A 288 -17.47 -0.95 21.48
N SER A 289 -18.73 -0.99 21.92
CA SER A 289 -19.87 -1.46 21.12
C SER A 289 -20.40 -0.44 20.09
N LYS A 290 -19.87 0.79 20.08
CA LYS A 290 -20.24 1.89 19.18
C LYS A 290 -19.13 2.26 18.21
N MET A 291 -17.97 1.63 18.30
CA MET A 291 -16.94 1.75 17.27
C MET A 291 -17.47 1.15 15.95
N PHE A 292 -16.94 1.63 14.83
CA PHE A 292 -17.19 1.03 13.53
C PHE A 292 -16.59 -0.38 13.48
N LEU A 293 -17.42 -1.41 13.33
CA LEU A 293 -16.97 -2.81 13.19
C LEU A 293 -17.39 -3.42 11.84
N GLY A 294 -18.10 -2.65 11.01
CA GLY A 294 -18.65 -3.07 9.73
C GLY A 294 -19.60 -4.25 9.89
N SER A 295 -19.54 -5.24 8.98
CA SER A 295 -20.46 -6.39 9.02
C SER A 295 -20.33 -7.25 10.29
N ALA A 296 -19.26 -7.10 11.08
CA ALA A 296 -19.11 -7.79 12.35
C ALA A 296 -20.16 -7.34 13.39
N GLU A 297 -20.73 -6.13 13.24
CA GLU A 297 -21.78 -5.60 14.13
C GLU A 297 -23.00 -6.52 14.22
N SER A 298 -23.35 -7.17 13.11
CA SER A 298 -24.46 -8.13 13.05
C SER A 298 -24.25 -9.37 13.92
N ILE A 299 -22.99 -9.77 14.14
CA ILE A 299 -22.62 -10.91 14.99
C ILE A 299 -22.52 -10.44 16.45
N VAL A 300 -21.94 -9.25 16.66
CA VAL A 300 -21.80 -8.64 18.00
C VAL A 300 -23.16 -8.39 18.63
N SER A 301 -24.11 -7.83 17.88
CA SER A 301 -25.45 -7.46 18.38
C SER A 301 -26.27 -8.65 18.87
N LYS A 302 -26.08 -9.83 18.27
CA LYS A 302 -26.77 -11.06 18.67
C LYS A 302 -26.29 -11.59 20.02
N ASN A 303 -25.03 -11.36 20.40
CA ASN A 303 -24.37 -12.05 21.52
C ASN A 303 -23.38 -11.16 22.29
N LEU A 304 -23.78 -9.95 22.70
CA LEU A 304 -22.87 -8.98 23.35
C LEU A 304 -22.10 -9.52 24.57
N LYS A 305 -22.72 -10.41 25.36
CA LYS A 305 -22.14 -10.96 26.60
C LYS A 305 -21.27 -12.19 26.38
N HIS A 306 -21.23 -12.76 25.18
CA HIS A 306 -20.46 -13.96 24.90
C HIS A 306 -18.96 -13.66 24.96
N ASP A 307 -18.17 -14.51 25.64
CA ASP A 307 -16.74 -14.27 25.91
C ASP A 307 -15.93 -13.97 24.64
N THR A 308 -16.22 -14.66 23.54
CA THR A 308 -15.56 -14.42 22.25
C THR A 308 -15.85 -13.02 21.69
N VAL A 309 -17.07 -12.50 21.87
CA VAL A 309 -17.48 -11.16 21.42
C VAL A 309 -16.82 -10.10 22.29
N VAL A 310 -16.83 -10.27 23.61
CA VAL A 310 -16.16 -9.37 24.56
C VAL A 310 -14.65 -9.30 24.29
N ALA A 311 -14.01 -10.46 24.08
CA ALA A 311 -12.61 -10.54 23.71
C ALA A 311 -12.32 -9.87 22.36
N PHE A 312 -13.18 -10.07 21.36
CA PHE A 312 -13.07 -9.40 20.06
C PHE A 312 -13.17 -7.88 20.18
N LEU A 313 -14.14 -7.34 20.92
CA LEU A 313 -14.31 -5.90 21.11
C LEU A 313 -13.08 -5.25 21.77
N LYS A 314 -12.47 -5.94 22.74
CA LYS A 314 -11.20 -5.51 23.34
C LYS A 314 -10.05 -5.52 22.31
N GLN A 315 -9.96 -6.56 21.48
CA GLN A 315 -8.94 -6.67 20.44
C GLN A 315 -9.12 -5.63 19.33
N ALA A 316 -10.36 -5.35 18.90
CA ALA A 316 -10.69 -4.34 17.90
C ALA A 316 -10.37 -2.92 18.39
N ASN A 317 -10.67 -2.61 19.65
CA ASN A 317 -10.30 -1.34 20.26
C ASN A 317 -8.77 -1.16 20.30
N GLN A 318 -8.04 -2.19 20.76
CA GLN A 318 -6.58 -2.20 20.73
C GLN A 318 -6.02 -2.05 19.30
N ALA A 319 -6.66 -2.68 18.31
CA ALA A 319 -6.27 -2.59 16.90
C ALA A 319 -6.35 -1.16 16.37
N TYR A 320 -7.45 -0.46 16.65
CA TYR A 320 -7.61 0.95 16.30
C TYR A 320 -6.55 1.82 16.96
N VAL A 321 -6.33 1.65 18.27
CA VAL A 321 -5.33 2.42 19.03
C VAL A 321 -3.92 2.21 18.47
N GLU A 322 -3.47 0.96 18.27
CA GLU A 322 -2.13 0.67 17.76
C GLU A 322 -1.91 1.21 16.33
N CYS A 323 -2.94 1.15 15.49
CA CYS A 323 -2.89 1.70 14.14
C CYS A 323 -2.87 3.24 14.16
N ALA A 324 -3.74 3.87 14.94
CA ALA A 324 -3.80 5.33 15.07
C ALA A 324 -2.50 5.92 15.62
N GLN A 325 -1.92 5.34 16.66
CA GLN A 325 -0.62 5.76 17.20
C GLN A 325 0.51 5.62 16.17
N TYR A 326 0.46 4.57 15.34
CA TYR A 326 1.42 4.42 14.26
C TYR A 326 1.25 5.52 13.21
N LEU A 327 0.01 5.84 12.81
CA LEU A 327 -0.29 6.92 11.88
C LEU A 327 0.13 8.29 12.43
N GLN A 328 -0.18 8.60 13.71
CA GLN A 328 0.28 9.82 14.39
C GLN A 328 1.80 10.00 14.33
N LYS A 329 2.55 8.90 14.44
CA LYS A 329 4.02 8.93 14.41
C LYS A 329 4.60 9.00 12.99
N LYS A 330 3.88 8.51 11.98
CA LYS A 330 4.45 8.22 10.65
C LYS A 330 3.87 9.01 9.50
N LEU A 331 2.71 9.65 9.65
CA LEU A 331 2.22 10.56 8.64
C LEU A 331 2.86 11.95 8.82
N PRO A 332 3.46 12.55 7.77
CA PRO A 332 4.09 13.87 7.83
C PRO A 332 3.07 15.02 7.83
N LEU A 333 2.05 14.94 8.67
CA LEU A 333 0.95 15.91 8.70
C LEU A 333 1.35 17.29 9.28
N ASN A 334 2.55 17.41 9.84
CA ASN A 334 3.18 18.67 10.25
C ASN A 334 4.18 19.21 9.22
N ASN A 335 4.38 18.54 8.08
CA ASN A 335 5.33 18.93 7.06
C ASN A 335 4.82 20.17 6.29
N SER A 336 5.51 21.31 6.49
CA SER A 336 5.18 22.59 5.89
C SER A 336 5.35 22.61 4.37
N LEU A 337 6.28 21.81 3.82
CA LEU A 337 6.46 21.65 2.38
C LEU A 337 5.25 20.97 1.76
N LEU A 338 4.80 19.82 2.28
CA LEU A 338 3.62 19.11 1.75
C LEU A 338 2.35 19.96 1.84
N GLN A 339 2.17 20.68 2.96
CA GLN A 339 1.08 21.64 3.12
C GLN A 339 1.12 22.77 2.08
N SER A 340 2.31 23.25 1.75
CA SER A 340 2.49 24.34 0.78
C SER A 340 2.34 23.84 -0.65
N ILE A 341 2.78 22.61 -0.93
CA ILE A 341 2.61 21.95 -2.23
C ILE A 341 1.13 21.74 -2.54
N SER A 342 0.24 21.44 -1.58
CA SER A 342 -1.18 21.28 -1.90
C SER A 342 -1.85 22.53 -2.48
N ALA A 343 -1.24 23.71 -2.27
CA ALA A 343 -1.73 24.97 -2.85
C ALA A 343 -1.51 25.12 -4.37
N ILE A 344 -0.74 24.22 -5.01
CA ILE A 344 -0.60 24.19 -6.48
C ILE A 344 -1.81 23.55 -7.16
N ASP A 345 -2.71 22.92 -6.39
CA ASP A 345 -3.94 22.36 -6.91
C ASP A 345 -4.85 23.48 -7.45
N PRO A 346 -5.31 23.43 -8.71
CA PRO A 346 -6.22 24.44 -9.24
C PRO A 346 -7.52 24.59 -8.44
N ILE A 347 -7.97 23.53 -7.76
CA ILE A 347 -9.18 23.54 -6.92
C ILE A 347 -8.98 24.44 -5.68
N ALA A 348 -7.74 24.56 -5.19
CA ALA A 348 -7.43 25.39 -4.03
C ALA A 348 -7.32 26.88 -4.37
N ARG A 349 -7.44 27.29 -5.64
CA ARG A 349 -7.27 28.68 -6.08
C ARG A 349 -8.39 29.59 -5.54
N GLY A 350 -8.07 30.86 -5.33
CA GLY A 350 -9.02 31.91 -4.93
C GLY A 350 -9.08 32.18 -3.43
N TYR A 351 -8.26 31.51 -2.61
CA TYR A 351 -8.26 31.69 -1.15
C TYR A 351 -6.94 32.30 -0.65
N SER A 352 -7.02 33.19 0.35
CA SER A 352 -5.83 33.81 0.95
C SER A 352 -4.85 32.78 1.53
N VAL A 353 -5.38 31.72 2.16
CA VAL A 353 -4.55 30.62 2.70
C VAL A 353 -3.74 29.93 1.60
N THR A 354 -4.29 29.79 0.40
CA THR A 354 -3.60 29.23 -0.76
C THR A 354 -2.49 30.14 -1.23
N ALA A 355 -2.75 31.45 -1.33
CA ALA A 355 -1.73 32.44 -1.68
C ALA A 355 -0.56 32.44 -0.67
N ASP A 356 -0.87 32.37 0.63
CA ASP A 356 0.12 32.32 1.70
C ASP A 356 0.98 31.05 1.64
N ARG A 357 0.36 29.90 1.31
CA ARG A 357 1.05 28.62 1.11
C ARG A 357 1.98 28.68 -0.09
N LEU A 358 1.52 29.19 -1.24
CA LEU A 358 2.37 29.36 -2.43
C LEU A 358 3.57 30.28 -2.14
N LYS A 359 3.35 31.41 -1.46
CA LYS A 359 4.43 32.34 -1.08
C LYS A 359 5.48 31.75 -0.14
N ARG A 360 5.21 30.63 0.53
CA ARG A 360 6.21 29.92 1.35
C ARG A 360 7.12 29.01 0.52
N LEU A 361 6.70 28.59 -0.67
CA LEU A 361 7.43 27.63 -1.50
C LEU A 361 8.86 28.07 -1.84
N PRO A 362 9.17 29.33 -2.21
CA PRO A 362 10.55 29.75 -2.48
C PRO A 362 11.51 29.51 -1.31
N LYS A 363 11.02 29.64 -0.07
CA LYS A 363 11.82 29.39 1.15
C LYS A 363 12.03 27.91 1.45
N LEU A 364 11.19 27.05 0.89
CA LEU A 364 11.19 25.59 1.12
C LEU A 364 11.85 24.83 -0.04
N VAL A 365 11.79 25.39 -1.25
CA VAL A 365 12.30 24.83 -2.51
C VAL A 365 13.32 25.81 -3.07
N THR A 366 14.51 25.81 -2.48
CA THR A 366 15.49 26.90 -2.57
C THR A 366 16.35 26.88 -3.83
N ASN A 367 16.37 25.79 -4.59
CA ASN A 367 17.21 25.62 -5.79
C ASN A 367 16.50 25.98 -7.10
N VAL A 368 15.26 26.46 -7.05
CA VAL A 368 14.44 26.66 -8.26
C VAL A 368 14.43 28.11 -8.73
N LEU A 369 14.41 29.08 -7.80
CA LEU A 369 14.35 30.50 -8.12
C LEU A 369 15.67 31.17 -7.77
N MET A 370 16.11 32.08 -8.63
CA MET A 370 17.15 33.06 -8.31
C MET A 370 16.56 34.13 -7.40
N GLN A 371 17.41 34.78 -6.60
CA GLN A 371 16.98 35.81 -5.65
C GLN A 371 16.22 36.97 -6.32
N GLU A 372 16.63 37.32 -7.53
CA GLU A 372 15.99 38.34 -8.38
C GLU A 372 14.61 37.91 -8.92
N GLU A 373 14.31 36.61 -9.00
CA GLU A 373 13.01 36.09 -9.41
C GLU A 373 11.98 36.07 -8.27
N GLU A 374 12.38 36.25 -6.99
CA GLU A 374 11.47 36.15 -5.84
C GLU A 374 10.37 37.22 -5.84
N MET A 375 10.71 38.45 -6.23
CA MET A 375 9.73 39.53 -6.32
C MET A 375 8.70 39.24 -7.41
N GLN A 376 9.17 38.76 -8.56
CA GLN A 376 8.31 38.34 -9.67
C GLN A 376 7.42 37.17 -9.27
N TYR A 377 7.96 36.18 -8.55
CA TYR A 377 7.20 35.05 -8.01
C TYR A 377 6.05 35.52 -7.10
N SER A 378 6.32 36.46 -6.21
CA SER A 378 5.29 36.99 -5.30
C SER A 378 4.16 37.67 -6.07
N LEU A 379 4.49 38.45 -7.10
CA LEU A 379 3.51 39.08 -8.00
C LEU A 379 2.73 38.02 -8.80
N ASP A 380 3.43 37.02 -9.35
CA ASP A 380 2.84 35.91 -10.08
C ASP A 380 1.77 35.19 -9.24
N VAL A 381 2.08 34.90 -7.97
CA VAL A 381 1.12 34.29 -7.05
C VAL A 381 -0.12 35.16 -6.85
N HIS A 382 0.04 36.48 -6.70
CA HIS A 382 -1.10 37.39 -6.55
C HIS A 382 -2.00 37.40 -7.79
N LEU A 383 -1.40 37.55 -8.97
CA LEU A 383 -2.13 37.63 -10.22
C LEU A 383 -2.78 36.29 -10.58
N TYR A 384 -2.09 35.16 -10.35
CA TYR A 384 -2.60 33.81 -10.57
C TYR A 384 -3.90 33.53 -9.80
N GLN A 385 -3.99 33.99 -8.54
CA GLN A 385 -5.13 33.67 -7.68
C GLN A 385 -6.44 34.31 -8.16
N VAL A 386 -6.37 35.43 -8.88
CA VAL A 386 -7.55 36.19 -9.33
C VAL A 386 -7.81 36.08 -10.83
N ASP A 387 -6.97 35.37 -11.59
CA ASP A 387 -7.12 35.24 -13.03
C ASP A 387 -8.33 34.36 -13.39
N LYS A 388 -9.32 35.02 -14.02
CA LYS A 388 -10.57 34.43 -14.50
C LYS A 388 -10.43 33.82 -15.91
N PHE A 389 -9.33 34.09 -16.60
CA PHE A 389 -9.05 33.62 -17.96
C PHE A 389 -8.23 32.32 -17.98
N LEU A 390 -7.91 31.76 -16.81
CA LEU A 390 -7.28 30.44 -16.70
C LEU A 390 -8.25 29.32 -17.14
N PRO A 391 -7.74 28.22 -17.72
CA PRO A 391 -8.57 27.11 -18.17
C PRO A 391 -9.35 26.48 -17.01
N SER A 392 -10.53 25.93 -17.32
CA SER A 392 -11.28 25.10 -16.38
C SER A 392 -10.41 23.93 -15.89
N TYR A 393 -10.53 23.59 -14.62
CA TYR A 393 -9.88 22.41 -14.03
C TYR A 393 -10.72 21.14 -14.17
N THR A 394 -11.91 21.24 -14.77
CA THR A 394 -12.75 20.10 -15.12
C THR A 394 -12.92 19.97 -16.64
N ASP A 395 -13.09 18.73 -17.12
CA ASP A 395 -13.53 18.45 -18.47
C ASP A 395 -15.03 18.77 -18.68
N GLU A 396 -15.51 18.53 -19.91
CA GLU A 396 -16.91 18.73 -20.31
C GLU A 396 -17.93 17.85 -19.58
N HIS A 397 -17.45 16.77 -18.93
CA HIS A 397 -18.27 15.87 -18.12
C HIS A 397 -18.17 16.17 -16.62
N GLY A 398 -17.41 17.19 -16.22
CA GLY A 398 -17.20 17.57 -14.82
C GLY A 398 -16.12 16.76 -14.10
N ASN A 399 -15.33 15.94 -14.80
CA ASN A 399 -14.21 15.22 -14.20
C ASN A 399 -13.01 16.17 -14.02
N VAL A 400 -12.34 16.07 -12.88
CA VAL A 400 -11.13 16.84 -12.60
C VAL A 400 -10.00 16.43 -13.55
N LEU A 401 -9.38 17.41 -14.19
CA LEU A 401 -8.25 17.21 -15.10
C LEU A 401 -7.00 16.79 -14.32
N GLN A 402 -6.15 15.99 -14.95
CA GLN A 402 -4.83 15.69 -14.39
C GLN A 402 -4.03 16.99 -14.23
N ILE A 403 -3.35 17.13 -13.09
CA ILE A 403 -2.71 18.38 -12.69
C ILE A 403 -1.64 18.83 -13.68
N ASP A 404 -0.88 17.91 -14.24
CA ASP A 404 0.18 18.17 -15.21
C ASP A 404 -0.38 18.65 -16.56
N LEU A 405 -1.51 18.09 -17.00
CA LEU A 405 -2.21 18.55 -18.20
C LEU A 405 -2.78 19.96 -18.01
N TRP A 406 -3.38 20.23 -16.84
CA TRP A 406 -3.92 21.55 -16.53
C TRP A 406 -2.81 22.60 -16.45
N TRP A 407 -1.75 22.33 -15.69
CA TRP A 407 -0.60 23.24 -15.61
C TRP A 407 0.12 23.40 -16.95
N ALA A 408 0.16 22.38 -17.81
CA ALA A 408 0.71 22.51 -19.16
C ALA A 408 -0.05 23.57 -19.99
N ALA A 409 -1.37 23.71 -19.81
CA ALA A 409 -2.13 24.77 -20.45
C ALA A 409 -1.79 26.15 -19.86
N VAL A 410 -1.63 26.25 -18.54
CA VAL A 410 -1.17 27.50 -17.88
C VAL A 410 0.22 27.89 -18.38
N PHE A 411 1.15 26.93 -18.48
CA PHE A 411 2.50 27.18 -18.95
C PHE A 411 2.55 27.75 -20.38
N ARG A 412 1.68 27.29 -21.28
CA ARG A 412 1.62 27.81 -22.66
C ARG A 412 1.14 29.25 -22.74
N SER A 413 0.45 29.74 -21.72
CA SER A 413 0.04 31.15 -21.70
C SER A 413 1.22 32.11 -21.51
N ASN A 414 2.39 31.60 -21.08
CA ASN A 414 3.55 32.38 -20.66
C ASN A 414 3.22 33.45 -19.60
N LYS A 415 2.09 33.30 -18.91
CA LYS A 415 1.74 34.06 -17.71
C LYS A 415 2.34 33.33 -16.51
N TYR A 416 2.81 34.08 -15.53
CA TYR A 416 3.33 33.55 -14.26
C TYR A 416 4.61 32.71 -14.43
N CYS A 417 5.62 33.25 -15.09
CA CYS A 417 6.86 32.52 -15.42
C CYS A 417 7.55 31.95 -14.18
N ALA A 418 7.71 32.73 -13.11
CA ALA A 418 8.39 32.28 -11.90
C ALA A 418 7.56 31.24 -11.13
N LEU A 419 6.24 31.43 -11.06
CA LEU A 419 5.33 30.42 -10.49
C LEU A 419 5.37 29.11 -11.29
N SER A 420 5.36 29.20 -12.62
CA SER A 420 5.40 28.05 -13.51
C SER A 420 6.69 27.25 -13.35
N LYS A 421 7.83 27.94 -13.18
CA LYS A 421 9.14 27.33 -12.89
C LYS A 421 9.10 26.51 -11.59
N MET A 422 8.55 27.11 -10.53
CA MET A 422 8.35 26.43 -9.24
C MET A 422 7.46 25.19 -9.35
N VAL A 423 6.32 25.31 -10.03
CA VAL A 423 5.37 24.20 -10.16
C VAL A 423 5.97 23.03 -10.96
N ARG A 424 6.72 23.30 -12.03
CA ARG A 424 7.41 22.25 -12.80
C ARG A 424 8.37 21.45 -11.93
N ALA A 425 9.15 22.13 -11.08
CA ALA A 425 10.07 21.47 -10.16
C ALA A 425 9.31 20.60 -9.14
N ILE A 426 8.22 21.10 -8.57
CA ILE A 426 7.39 20.34 -7.62
C ILE A 426 6.73 19.12 -8.28
N LEU A 427 6.14 19.27 -9.47
CA LEU A 427 5.48 18.17 -10.19
C LEU A 427 6.46 17.07 -10.66
N SER A 428 7.76 17.36 -10.68
CA SER A 428 8.81 16.35 -10.92
C SER A 428 9.03 15.41 -9.72
N CYS A 429 8.49 15.75 -8.55
CA CYS A 429 8.72 15.00 -7.33
C CYS A 429 7.88 13.72 -7.27
N PHE A 430 8.51 12.63 -6.82
CA PHE A 430 7.83 11.36 -6.61
C PHE A 430 7.00 11.36 -5.32
N HIS A 431 5.78 10.83 -5.39
CA HIS A 431 4.81 10.81 -4.28
C HIS A 431 4.41 9.41 -3.83
N GLY A 432 4.66 8.38 -4.63
CA GLY A 432 4.35 6.99 -4.29
C GLY A 432 4.92 5.98 -5.29
N PRO A 433 5.05 4.70 -4.89
CA PRO A 433 5.59 3.65 -5.75
C PRO A 433 4.56 3.20 -6.78
N GLN A 434 4.90 3.16 -8.07
CA GLN A 434 3.97 2.65 -9.07
C GLN A 434 3.63 1.16 -8.87
N ARG A 435 2.36 0.80 -9.08
CA ARG A 435 1.90 -0.60 -9.04
C ARG A 435 2.64 -1.42 -10.09
N ARG A 436 3.47 -2.39 -9.66
CA ARG A 436 4.05 -3.39 -10.58
C ARG A 436 2.94 -4.25 -11.15
N ASN A 437 2.72 -4.22 -12.46
CA ASN A 437 2.05 -5.33 -13.13
C ASN A 437 2.93 -6.56 -12.93
N LYS A 438 2.43 -7.62 -12.27
CA LYS A 438 3.07 -8.93 -12.41
C LYS A 438 3.10 -9.24 -13.91
N PRO A 439 4.22 -9.72 -14.48
CA PRO A 439 4.19 -10.21 -15.85
C PRO A 439 3.07 -11.25 -15.95
N LYS A 440 2.20 -11.08 -16.96
CA LYS A 440 1.03 -11.94 -17.18
C LYS A 440 1.44 -13.39 -17.49
N GLU A 441 2.70 -13.59 -17.86
CA GLU A 441 3.29 -14.90 -18.12
C GLU A 441 4.49 -15.12 -17.19
N PRO A 442 4.69 -16.36 -16.69
CA PRO A 442 5.93 -16.71 -16.02
C PRO A 442 7.10 -16.43 -16.97
N VAL A 443 8.15 -15.77 -16.47
CA VAL A 443 9.41 -15.56 -17.21
C VAL A 443 9.86 -16.93 -17.72
N GLN A 444 9.93 -17.11 -19.04
CA GLN A 444 10.43 -18.35 -19.63
C GLN A 444 11.83 -18.60 -19.07
N VAL A 445 12.02 -19.76 -18.44
CA VAL A 445 13.32 -20.19 -17.94
C VAL A 445 14.27 -20.22 -19.15
N PRO A 446 15.43 -19.54 -19.11
CA PRO A 446 16.40 -19.62 -20.18
C PRO A 446 16.72 -21.10 -20.47
N LYS A 447 16.63 -21.51 -21.73
CA LYS A 447 16.70 -22.92 -22.15
C LYS A 447 18.03 -23.62 -21.83
N ASN A 448 19.05 -22.94 -21.32
CA ASN A 448 20.31 -23.54 -20.91
C ASN A 448 20.80 -22.90 -19.61
N ALA A 449 20.49 -23.52 -18.47
CA ALA A 449 21.21 -23.30 -17.22
C ALA A 449 22.15 -24.50 -17.00
N PRO A 450 23.47 -24.29 -16.81
CA PRO A 450 24.38 -25.39 -16.48
C PRO A 450 24.13 -25.82 -15.02
N PHE A 451 23.83 -27.11 -14.86
CA PHE A 451 23.94 -27.91 -13.63
C PHE A 451 23.28 -27.41 -12.33
N PHE A 452 22.21 -28.09 -11.95
CA PHE A 452 21.74 -28.15 -10.56
C PHE A 452 22.75 -28.92 -9.70
N LEU A 453 23.17 -28.34 -8.58
CA LEU A 453 23.66 -29.11 -7.44
C LEU A 453 22.47 -29.50 -6.53
N PRO A 454 22.43 -30.73 -5.99
CA PRO A 454 21.32 -31.21 -5.16
C PRO A 454 21.26 -30.43 -3.84
N VAL A 455 20.08 -29.91 -3.51
CA VAL A 455 19.85 -29.24 -2.22
C VAL A 455 19.63 -30.34 -1.16
N VAL A 456 20.60 -30.54 -0.28
CA VAL A 456 20.48 -31.42 0.88
C VAL A 456 19.41 -30.82 1.82
N SER A 457 18.43 -31.65 2.21
CA SER A 457 17.32 -31.26 3.07
C SER A 457 17.80 -31.00 4.50
N GLY A 458 17.55 -29.81 5.06
CA GLY A 458 17.78 -29.53 6.49
C GLY A 458 18.36 -28.16 6.87
N LEU A 459 18.82 -27.34 5.92
CA LEU A 459 19.40 -26.03 6.26
C LEU A 459 18.32 -24.95 6.44
N LYS A 460 18.03 -24.59 7.70
CA LYS A 460 17.37 -23.33 8.04
C LYS A 460 18.43 -22.21 7.98
N PRO A 461 18.22 -21.13 7.21
CA PRO A 461 19.14 -20.00 7.25
C PRO A 461 19.03 -19.28 8.60
N THR A 462 20.13 -19.27 9.35
CA THR A 462 20.35 -18.43 10.53
C THR A 462 21.18 -17.21 10.15
N PHE A 463 20.81 -16.04 10.66
CA PHE A 463 21.63 -14.83 10.56
C PHE A 463 22.75 -14.91 11.59
N LEU A 464 24.00 -14.87 11.13
CA LEU A 464 25.19 -14.73 11.98
C LEU A 464 25.77 -13.31 11.81
N ILE A 465 26.19 -12.71 12.93
CA ILE A 465 26.93 -11.44 13.02
C ILE A 465 28.39 -11.78 13.38
N GLU A 466 29.33 -11.09 12.69
CA GLU A 466 30.80 -11.04 12.89
C GLU A 466 31.56 -12.37 12.60
N ASP A 467 32.78 -12.44 12.05
CA ASP A 467 33.89 -11.48 11.86
C ASP A 467 34.82 -11.93 10.69
N SER A 468 35.61 -10.98 10.21
CA SER A 468 36.91 -11.05 9.50
C SER A 468 37.11 -11.66 8.09
N ASP A 469 37.90 -10.88 7.32
CA ASP A 469 38.92 -11.21 6.31
C ASP A 469 38.60 -11.48 4.82
N ASN A 470 38.95 -10.44 4.03
CA ASN A 470 39.70 -10.41 2.77
C ASN A 470 39.43 -11.46 1.70
N TRP A 471 39.00 -11.04 0.50
CA TRP A 471 39.55 -11.51 -0.79
C TRP A 471 39.20 -10.52 -1.94
N LYS A 472 40.17 -10.27 -2.83
CA LYS A 472 40.15 -9.31 -3.95
C LYS A 472 39.40 -9.83 -5.17
N GLU A 473 38.69 -8.93 -5.84
CA GLU A 473 37.93 -9.14 -7.07
C GLU A 473 38.81 -9.03 -8.34
N LYS A 474 38.53 -9.85 -9.35
CA LYS A 474 38.94 -9.61 -10.75
C LYS A 474 37.69 -9.33 -11.58
N ASN A 475 37.67 -8.14 -12.18
CA ASN A 475 36.70 -7.63 -13.14
C ASN A 475 36.56 -8.53 -14.37
N GLU A 476 35.35 -8.64 -14.92
CA GLU A 476 35.15 -8.65 -16.37
C GLU A 476 33.72 -8.20 -16.77
N LYS A 477 33.66 -7.62 -17.98
CA LYS A 477 32.76 -6.57 -18.47
C LYS A 477 31.30 -7.00 -18.79
N SER A 478 30.40 -6.03 -18.69
CA SER A 478 28.95 -6.11 -18.97
C SER A 478 28.59 -6.07 -20.47
N ASN A 479 27.48 -6.71 -20.84
CA ASN A 479 26.68 -6.33 -22.01
C ASN A 479 25.33 -5.76 -21.56
N ILE A 480 25.02 -4.56 -22.04
CA ILE A 480 23.83 -3.74 -21.73
C ILE A 480 22.63 -4.23 -22.57
N LEU A 481 21.46 -4.36 -21.94
CA LEU A 481 20.16 -4.57 -22.61
C LEU A 481 19.35 -3.27 -22.52
N ASP A 482 19.13 -2.66 -23.67
CA ASP A 482 18.37 -1.44 -23.87
C ASP A 482 16.86 -1.75 -23.77
N VAL A 483 16.20 -1.25 -22.71
CA VAL A 483 14.74 -1.38 -22.52
C VAL A 483 14.17 -0.04 -22.06
N MET A 484 14.04 0.91 -23.00
CA MET A 484 13.19 2.11 -22.83
C MET A 484 12.19 2.21 -23.97
N GLN A 485 11.02 1.59 -23.81
CA GLN A 485 9.87 1.87 -24.68
C GLN A 485 8.63 2.15 -23.83
N HIS A 486 8.32 3.45 -23.69
CA HIS A 486 7.00 4.09 -23.73
C HIS A 486 7.08 5.48 -23.07
N LYS A 487 7.33 6.52 -23.87
CA LYS A 487 7.36 7.94 -23.45
C LYS A 487 5.92 8.48 -23.34
N SER A 488 5.56 9.11 -22.22
CA SER A 488 4.23 9.75 -22.03
C SER A 488 4.09 11.03 -22.86
N GLU A 489 2.87 11.51 -23.09
CA GLU A 489 2.62 12.76 -23.84
C GLU A 489 3.15 13.99 -23.08
N PHE A 490 3.13 13.95 -21.74
CA PHE A 490 3.78 14.94 -20.87
C PHE A 490 5.30 15.00 -21.09
N TYR A 491 5.96 13.86 -21.25
CA TYR A 491 7.39 13.80 -21.61
C TYR A 491 7.64 14.48 -22.96
N LYS A 492 6.76 14.28 -23.96
CA LYS A 492 6.90 14.93 -25.28
C LYS A 492 6.65 16.43 -25.21
N ILE A 493 5.76 16.90 -24.33
CA ILE A 493 5.48 18.33 -24.13
C ILE A 493 6.65 19.03 -23.43
N LEU A 494 7.24 18.41 -22.40
CA LEU A 494 8.46 18.89 -21.75
C LEU A 494 9.65 18.93 -22.72
N TYR A 495 9.71 17.99 -23.67
CA TYR A 495 10.77 17.92 -24.67
C TYR A 495 10.56 18.90 -25.83
N LYS A 496 9.32 19.15 -26.28
CA LYS A 496 9.00 20.09 -27.38
C LYS A 496 9.11 21.56 -26.99
N SER A 497 8.98 21.93 -25.71
CA SER A 497 9.25 23.30 -25.25
C SER A 497 10.73 23.70 -25.33
N ASN A 498 11.60 22.78 -25.76
CA ASN A 498 13.04 22.98 -25.93
C ASN A 498 13.40 23.61 -27.30
N GLU A 499 12.44 23.74 -28.24
CA GLU A 499 12.69 24.27 -29.61
C GLU A 499 12.36 25.78 -29.75
N THR A 500 11.76 26.41 -28.74
CA THR A 500 11.44 27.85 -28.78
C THR A 500 12.39 28.63 -27.89
N GLU A 501 13.32 29.37 -28.50
CA GLU A 501 14.36 30.21 -27.89
C GLU A 501 13.83 31.46 -27.17
N ASN A 502 12.96 31.31 -26.16
CA ASN A 502 12.67 32.44 -25.28
C ASN A 502 12.49 32.01 -23.82
N CYS A 503 13.29 32.67 -22.97
CA CYS A 503 13.60 32.41 -21.55
C CYS A 503 14.50 31.18 -21.31
N GLU A 504 15.74 31.45 -20.90
CA GLU A 504 16.81 30.48 -20.61
C GLU A 504 16.33 29.24 -19.84
N LEU A 505 16.23 28.12 -20.56
CA LEU A 505 15.63 26.86 -20.15
C LEU A 505 16.74 25.79 -20.10
N LYS A 506 17.33 25.56 -18.93
CA LYS A 506 18.15 24.36 -18.68
C LYS A 506 17.31 23.27 -18.02
N PHE A 507 17.06 22.24 -18.83
CA PHE A 507 16.54 20.89 -18.57
C PHE A 507 16.22 20.48 -17.12
N TRP A 508 14.92 20.24 -16.86
CA TRP A 508 14.39 19.56 -15.68
C TRP A 508 13.71 18.26 -16.07
N CYS A 509 14.33 17.12 -15.77
CA CYS A 509 13.69 15.83 -15.48
C CYS A 509 14.76 14.76 -15.28
N LEU A 510 14.81 14.09 -14.12
CA LEU A 510 15.20 12.68 -14.13
C LEU A 510 14.64 11.84 -12.98
N MET A 511 14.49 10.57 -13.33
CA MET A 511 13.74 9.50 -12.69
C MET A 511 14.72 8.50 -12.09
N ILE A 512 14.88 8.45 -10.77
CA ILE A 512 15.77 7.50 -10.04
C ILE A 512 15.09 7.27 -8.67
N LEU A 513 14.47 6.15 -8.29
CA LEU A 513 14.94 4.76 -8.19
C LEU A 513 13.75 3.79 -8.11
N ASN A 514 13.46 3.04 -9.18
CA ASN A 514 12.60 1.85 -9.11
C ASN A 514 13.40 0.53 -8.97
N MET A 515 14.74 0.64 -8.87
CA MET A 515 15.65 -0.52 -8.80
C MET A 515 15.86 -1.08 -7.39
N LEU A 516 15.46 -0.38 -6.32
CA LEU A 516 15.82 -0.79 -4.95
C LEU A 516 14.85 -1.71 -4.22
N ARG A 517 13.87 -2.28 -4.93
CA ARG A 517 12.92 -3.27 -4.38
C ARG A 517 13.20 -4.71 -4.80
N PHE A 518 14.47 -5.03 -4.98
CA PHE A 518 14.97 -6.39 -5.21
C PHE A 518 16.22 -6.66 -4.36
N PHE A 519 16.18 -6.33 -3.07
CA PHE A 519 17.07 -6.93 -2.08
C PHE A 519 16.33 -7.17 -0.78
#